data_AF-A0A0M0T6N2-F1
#
_entry.id   AF-A0A0M0T6N2-F1
#
_cell.length_a   1.000
_cell.length_b   1.000
_cell.length_c   1.000
_cell.angle_alpha   90.00
_cell.angle_beta   90.00
_cell.angle_gamma   90.00
#
_symmetry.space_group_name_H-M   'P 1'
#
loop_
_entity.id
_entity.type
_entity.pdbx_description
1 polymer ?
#
loop_
_entity_poly.entity_id
_entity_poly.type
_entity_poly.pdbx_seq_one_letter_code
_entity_poly.pdbx_strand_id
1 'polypeptide(L)'
;MSRIAPYPLRMPPEVRSNLENEAQSSARSLQQEILFRLEKYQQIETLIVSTQKNRGDIYKGDIYDYIAELMRKAKSAEEKDEEINRLKKEEAELRSSLKLSETDRFMKISQQSEIIEKAVGLLIDALPPNYKK
;
A
#
# COMPACT_ATOMS: atom_id res chain seq x y z
N MET A 1 46.86 11.18 17.02
CA MET A 1 45.55 11.73 16.59
C MET A 1 45.78 12.56 15.34
N SER A 2 45.41 12.02 14.18
CA SER A 2 45.51 12.71 12.89
C SER A 2 44.60 13.94 12.90
N ARG A 3 45.21 15.13 12.93
CA ARG A 3 44.52 16.41 12.73
C ARG A 3 43.99 16.44 11.30
N ILE A 4 42.69 16.17 11.13
CA ILE A 4 42.00 16.40 9.86
C ILE A 4 42.16 17.89 9.57
N ALA A 5 42.82 18.23 8.46
CA ALA A 5 42.98 19.61 8.04
C ALA A 5 41.57 20.21 7.83
N PRO A 6 41.26 21.37 8.42
CA PRO A 6 39.96 21.98 8.23
C PRO A 6 39.88 22.42 6.77
N TYR A 7 39.12 21.68 5.95
CA TYR A 7 38.72 22.19 4.64
C TYR A 7 37.76 23.35 4.90
N PRO A 8 38.13 24.61 4.59
CA PRO A 8 37.18 25.71 4.72
C PRO A 8 36.18 25.59 3.58
N LEU A 9 35.09 24.86 3.83
CA LEU A 9 34.01 24.70 2.87
C LEU A 9 33.35 26.05 2.66
N ARG A 10 33.60 26.67 1.50
CA ARG A 10 32.89 27.89 1.10
C ARG A 10 31.49 27.49 0.67
N MET A 11 30.50 27.95 1.41
CA MET A 11 29.08 27.72 1.12
C MET A 11 28.30 29.03 1.12
N PRO A 12 27.25 29.13 0.29
CA PRO A 12 26.33 30.26 0.34
C PRO A 12 25.73 30.46 1.75
N PRO A 13 25.44 31.70 2.16
CA PRO A 13 24.92 32.00 3.50
C PRO A 13 23.61 31.26 3.82
N GLU A 14 22.72 31.11 2.84
CA GLU A 14 21.44 30.42 2.98
C GLU A 14 21.62 28.94 3.32
N VAL A 15 22.49 28.25 2.56
CA VAL A 15 22.81 26.84 2.77
C VAL A 15 23.46 26.63 4.14
N ARG A 16 24.35 27.56 4.53
CA ARG A 16 25.00 27.51 5.83
C ARG A 16 24.00 27.64 6.97
N SER A 17 23.10 28.61 6.89
CA SER A 17 22.08 28.84 7.93
C SER A 17 21.16 27.62 8.08
N ASN A 18 20.75 27.02 6.97
CA ASN A 18 19.94 25.80 6.99
C ASN A 18 20.68 24.65 7.69
N LEU A 19 21.94 24.41 7.33
CA LEU A 19 22.74 23.34 7.94
C LEU A 19 23.04 23.60 9.42
N GLU A 20 23.23 24.85 9.83
CA GLU A 20 23.41 25.22 11.24
C GLU A 20 22.13 24.95 12.05
N ASN A 21 20.94 25.27 11.51
CA ASN A 21 19.65 24.96 12.13
C ASN A 21 19.45 23.45 12.28
N GLU A 22 19.77 22.68 11.24
CA GLU A 22 19.64 21.23 11.24
C GLU A 22 20.66 20.57 12.18
N ALA A 23 21.90 21.06 12.22
CA ALA A 23 22.93 20.62 13.16
C ALA A 23 22.50 20.88 14.62
N GLN A 24 21.93 22.06 14.89
CA GLN A 24 21.41 22.40 16.22
C GLN A 24 20.24 21.50 16.62
N SER A 25 19.32 21.23 15.70
CA SER A 25 18.19 20.31 15.95
C SER A 25 18.64 18.87 16.24
N SER A 26 19.76 18.47 15.65
CA SER A 26 20.35 17.12 15.79
C SER A 26 21.41 17.04 16.90
N ALA A 27 21.62 18.13 17.66
CA ALA A 27 22.66 18.25 18.69
C ALA A 27 24.08 17.90 18.21
N ARG A 28 24.43 18.34 16.99
CA ARG A 28 25.73 18.10 16.34
C ARG A 28 26.43 19.42 16.01
N SER A 29 27.75 19.38 15.88
CA SER A 29 28.46 20.51 15.27
C SER A 29 28.17 20.58 13.77
N LEU A 30 28.28 21.77 13.17
CA LEU A 30 28.11 21.96 11.72
C LEU A 30 28.99 20.98 10.91
N GLN A 31 30.22 20.77 11.35
CA GLN A 31 31.15 19.84 10.69
C GLN A 31 30.69 18.38 10.81
N GLN A 32 30.18 17.99 11.98
CA GLN A 32 29.64 16.63 12.19
C GLN A 32 28.37 16.39 11.36
N GLU A 33 27.51 17.41 11.21
CA GLU A 33 26.30 17.29 10.40
C GLU A 33 26.63 17.20 8.91
N ILE A 34 27.62 17.96 8.44
CA ILE A 34 28.13 17.83 7.06
C ILE A 34 28.69 16.43 6.80
N LEU A 35 29.53 15.90 7.72
CA LEU A 35 30.08 14.55 7.60
C LEU A 35 28.98 13.49 7.59
N PHE A 36 28.02 13.59 8.52
CA PHE A 36 26.88 12.68 8.58
C PHE A 36 26.09 12.65 7.28
N ARG A 37 25.83 13.81 6.67
CA ARG A 37 25.13 13.89 5.39
C ARG A 37 25.92 13.26 4.27
N LEU A 38 27.22 13.53 4.18
CA LEU A 38 28.09 12.93 3.16
C LEU A 38 28.11 11.40 3.29
N GLU A 39 28.23 10.86 4.50
CA GLU A 39 28.15 9.42 4.77
C GLU A 39 26.79 8.84 4.34
N LYS A 40 25.69 9.55 4.64
CA LYS A 40 24.35 9.14 4.22
C LYS A 40 24.17 9.16 2.70
N TYR A 41 24.66 10.19 2.02
CA TYR A 41 24.65 10.25 0.56
C TYR A 41 25.46 9.13 -0.06
N GLN A 42 26.64 8.83 0.49
CA GLN A 42 27.47 7.73 0.01
C GLN A 42 26.80 6.36 0.21
N GLN A 43 26.11 6.15 1.34
CA GLN A 43 25.31 4.95 1.57
C GLN A 43 24.20 4.81 0.52
N ILE A 44 23.48 5.90 0.25
CA ILE A 44 22.42 5.94 -0.76
C ILE A 44 22.99 5.66 -2.16
N GLU A 45 24.09 6.31 -2.52
CA GLU A 45 24.78 6.09 -3.80
C GLU A 45 25.26 4.64 -3.94
N THR A 46 25.79 4.04 -2.89
CA THR A 46 26.20 2.63 -2.89
C THR A 46 25.02 1.68 -3.08
N LEU A 47 23.88 1.97 -2.44
CA LEU A 47 22.63 1.22 -2.64
C LEU A 47 22.11 1.36 -4.07
N ILE A 48 22.21 2.56 -4.65
CA ILE A 48 21.84 2.82 -6.04
C ILE A 48 22.77 2.06 -7.01
N VAL A 49 24.07 2.15 -6.83
CA VAL A 49 25.05 1.46 -7.71
C VAL A 49 24.95 -0.06 -7.59
N SER A 50 24.73 -0.59 -6.38
CA SER A 50 24.56 -2.04 -6.17
C SER A 50 23.25 -2.58 -6.76
N THR A 51 22.18 -1.78 -6.74
CA THR A 51 20.93 -2.15 -7.41
C THR A 51 21.04 -2.13 -8.94
N GLN A 52 21.87 -1.24 -9.50
CA GLN A 52 22.19 -1.23 -10.94
C GLN A 52 23.11 -2.39 -11.35
N LYS A 53 24.19 -2.67 -10.61
CA LYS A 53 25.17 -3.73 -10.94
C LYS A 53 24.57 -5.14 -10.95
N ASN A 54 23.61 -5.43 -10.07
CA ASN A 54 23.04 -6.77 -9.94
C ASN A 54 21.97 -7.11 -10.99
N ARG A 55 21.64 -6.19 -11.90
CA ARG A 55 20.51 -6.40 -12.85
C ARG A 55 20.89 -6.45 -14.32
N GLY A 56 22.19 -6.41 -14.64
CA GLY A 56 22.64 -6.33 -16.02
C GLY A 56 22.14 -5.05 -16.70
N ASP A 57 22.59 -4.80 -17.93
CA ASP A 57 22.35 -3.58 -18.71
C ASP A 57 20.87 -3.33 -19.12
N ILE A 58 19.90 -3.78 -18.33
CA ILE A 58 18.47 -3.84 -18.66
C ILE A 58 17.74 -2.53 -18.27
N TYR A 59 18.25 -1.77 -17.31
CA TYR A 59 17.66 -0.47 -16.93
C TYR A 59 18.55 0.68 -17.41
N LYS A 60 18.33 1.12 -18.65
CA LYS A 60 18.80 2.42 -19.18
C LYS A 60 17.87 3.58 -18.77
N GLY A 61 17.15 3.44 -17.66
CA GLY A 61 16.20 4.43 -17.14
C GLY A 61 16.76 5.14 -15.90
N ASP A 62 16.31 6.37 -15.67
CA ASP A 62 16.70 7.16 -14.51
C ASP A 62 16.23 6.47 -13.21
N ILE A 63 16.92 6.70 -12.09
CA ILE A 63 16.64 6.07 -10.78
C ILE A 63 15.18 6.34 -10.35
N TYR A 64 14.64 7.49 -10.74
CA TYR A 64 13.25 7.84 -10.50
C TYR A 64 12.26 6.89 -11.17
N ASP A 65 12.56 6.39 -12.38
CA ASP A 65 11.71 5.42 -13.08
C ASP A 65 11.68 4.10 -12.32
N TYR A 66 12.83 3.69 -11.77
CA TYR A 66 12.93 2.48 -10.98
C TYR A 66 12.15 2.60 -9.65
N ILE A 67 12.29 3.73 -8.95
CA ILE A 67 11.51 3.99 -7.73
C ILE A 67 10.01 3.98 -8.05
N ALA A 68 9.60 4.60 -9.17
CA ALA A 68 8.22 4.60 -9.60
C ALA A 68 7.70 3.18 -9.89
N GLU A 69 8.51 2.31 -10.51
CA GLU A 69 8.15 0.92 -10.75
C GLU A 69 8.00 0.14 -9.43
N LEU A 70 8.91 0.33 -8.48
CA LEU A 70 8.81 -0.29 -7.15
C LEU A 70 7.54 0.16 -6.42
N MET A 71 7.21 1.45 -6.46
CA MET A 71 5.97 1.96 -5.87
C MET A 71 4.73 1.34 -6.51
N ARG A 72 4.72 1.17 -7.84
CA ARG A 72 3.61 0.47 -8.54
C ARG A 72 3.50 -0.98 -8.11
N LYS A 73 4.63 -1.69 -7.95
CA LYS A 73 4.64 -3.08 -7.47
C LYS A 73 4.15 -3.18 -6.03
N ALA A 74 4.56 -2.26 -5.16
CA ALA A 74 4.09 -2.21 -3.77
C ALA A 74 2.57 -2.02 -3.71
N LYS A 75 2.03 -1.06 -4.47
CA LYS A 75 0.58 -0.85 -4.55
C LYS A 75 -0.17 -2.08 -5.07
N SER A 76 0.34 -2.73 -6.11
CA SER A 76 -0.29 -3.96 -6.62
C SER A 76 -0.24 -5.11 -5.61
N ALA A 77 0.79 -5.16 -4.77
CA ALA A 77 0.87 -6.14 -3.68
C ALA A 77 -0.18 -5.87 -2.59
N GLU A 78 -0.39 -4.60 -2.22
CA GLU A 78 -1.46 -4.21 -1.28
C GLU A 78 -2.85 -4.59 -1.81
N GLU A 79 -3.15 -4.28 -3.08
CA GLU A 79 -4.43 -4.63 -3.71
C GLU A 79 -4.68 -6.16 -3.69
N LYS A 80 -3.64 -6.96 -3.96
CA LYS A 80 -3.73 -8.43 -3.88
C LYS A 80 -3.93 -8.93 -2.46
N ASP A 81 -3.34 -8.26 -1.47
CA ASP A 81 -3.51 -8.66 -0.06
C ASP A 81 -4.94 -8.39 0.42
N GLU A 82 -5.54 -7.29 -0.03
CA GLU A 82 -6.97 -7.02 0.17
C GLU A 82 -7.86 -8.11 -0.47
N GLU A 83 -7.54 -8.52 -1.69
CA GLU A 83 -8.26 -9.59 -2.40
C GLU A 83 -8.14 -10.93 -1.67
N ILE A 84 -6.93 -11.30 -1.22
CA ILE A 84 -6.70 -12.50 -0.41
C ILE A 84 -7.56 -12.47 0.87
N ASN A 85 -7.64 -11.31 1.53
CA ASN A 85 -8.45 -11.16 2.74
C ASN A 85 -9.96 -11.28 2.45
N ARG A 86 -10.44 -10.83 1.29
CA ARG A 86 -11.84 -11.06 0.87
C ARG A 86 -12.11 -12.54 0.61
N LEU A 87 -11.24 -13.21 -0.14
CA LEU A 87 -11.38 -14.64 -0.44
C LEU A 87 -11.35 -15.50 0.84
N LYS A 88 -10.51 -15.16 1.82
CA LYS A 88 -10.50 -15.84 3.12
C LYS A 88 -11.82 -15.68 3.89
N LYS A 89 -12.46 -14.50 3.82
CA LYS A 89 -13.78 -14.29 4.44
C LYS A 89 -14.85 -15.12 3.75
N GLU A 90 -14.86 -15.13 2.42
CA GLU A 90 -15.80 -15.93 1.63
C GLU A 90 -15.62 -17.43 1.89
N GLU A 91 -14.38 -17.92 1.97
CA GLU A 91 -14.09 -19.32 2.35
C GLU A 91 -14.62 -19.65 3.75
N ALA A 92 -14.44 -18.74 4.72
CA ALA A 92 -14.95 -18.93 6.08
C ALA A 92 -16.49 -18.98 6.12
N GLU A 93 -17.16 -18.12 5.37
CA GLU A 93 -18.61 -18.11 5.23
C GLU A 93 -19.11 -19.40 4.57
N LEU A 94 -18.48 -19.83 3.46
CA LEU A 94 -18.81 -21.08 2.78
C LEU A 94 -18.61 -22.29 3.70
N ARG A 95 -17.49 -22.36 4.45
CA ARG A 95 -17.26 -23.41 5.45
C ARG A 95 -18.31 -23.39 6.57
N SER A 96 -18.76 -22.21 7.00
CA SER A 96 -19.84 -22.10 7.98
C SER A 96 -21.18 -22.59 7.43
N SER A 97 -21.46 -22.33 6.15
CA SER A 97 -22.67 -22.84 5.47
C SER A 97 -22.62 -24.35 5.26
N LEU A 98 -21.42 -24.91 5.09
CA LEU A 98 -21.15 -26.35 5.07
C LEU A 98 -21.45 -27.05 6.39
N LYS A 99 -21.34 -26.34 7.53
CA LYS A 99 -21.63 -26.87 8.88
C LYS A 99 -23.11 -26.80 9.28
N LEU A 100 -23.95 -26.08 8.54
CA LEU A 100 -25.40 -26.10 8.76
C LEU A 100 -25.94 -27.48 8.39
N SER A 101 -26.70 -28.10 9.30
CA SER A 101 -27.40 -29.35 9.05
C SER A 101 -28.27 -29.22 7.80
N GLU A 102 -28.45 -30.29 7.02
CA GLU A 102 -29.33 -30.28 5.84
C GLU A 102 -30.74 -29.80 6.19
N THR A 103 -31.21 -30.09 7.40
CA THR A 103 -32.45 -29.56 7.96
C THR A 103 -32.45 -28.04 8.10
N ASP A 104 -31.37 -27.40 8.55
CA ASP A 104 -31.31 -25.93 8.68
C ASP A 104 -31.28 -25.24 7.32
N ARG A 105 -30.63 -25.86 6.32
CA ARG A 105 -30.67 -25.39 4.93
C ARG A 105 -32.07 -25.49 4.36
N PHE A 106 -32.74 -26.61 4.57
CA PHE A 106 -34.12 -26.82 4.14
C PHE A 106 -35.06 -25.79 4.79
N MET A 107 -34.91 -25.53 6.10
CA MET A 107 -35.70 -24.52 6.81
C MET A 107 -35.46 -23.10 6.28
N LYS A 108 -34.20 -22.72 5.97
CA LYS A 108 -33.89 -21.43 5.34
C LYS A 108 -34.49 -21.30 3.95
N ILE A 109 -34.39 -22.34 3.12
CA ILE A 109 -34.97 -22.35 1.77
C ILE A 109 -36.50 -22.23 1.85
N SER A 110 -37.13 -22.96 2.77
CA SER A 110 -38.57 -22.90 3.01
C SER A 110 -39.02 -21.49 3.42
N GLN A 111 -38.32 -20.86 4.38
CA GLN A 111 -38.58 -19.47 4.77
C GLN A 111 -38.39 -18.48 3.62
N GLN A 112 -37.34 -18.65 2.82
CA GLN A 112 -37.12 -17.79 1.65
C GLN A 112 -38.22 -17.97 0.60
N SER A 113 -38.72 -19.19 0.39
CA SER A 113 -39.84 -19.47 -0.50
C SER A 113 -41.12 -18.77 -0.04
N GLU A 114 -41.44 -18.81 1.25
CA GLU A 114 -42.60 -18.08 1.82
C GLU A 114 -42.47 -16.56 1.64
N ILE A 115 -41.26 -16.01 1.80
CA ILE A 115 -41.02 -14.57 1.61
C ILE A 115 -41.26 -14.19 0.14
N ILE A 116 -40.76 -14.99 -0.79
CA ILE A 116 -40.96 -14.77 -2.23
C ILE A 116 -42.45 -14.86 -2.57
N GLU A 117 -43.16 -15.85 -2.04
CA GLU A 117 -44.58 -16.04 -2.29
C GLU A 117 -45.41 -14.84 -1.81
N LYS A 118 -45.11 -14.32 -0.60
CA LYS A 118 -45.72 -13.09 -0.08
C LYS A 118 -45.38 -11.86 -0.94
N ALA A 119 -44.13 -11.73 -1.37
CA ALA A 119 -43.72 -10.60 -2.22
C ALA A 119 -44.42 -10.64 -3.59
N VAL A 120 -44.55 -11.83 -4.18
CA VAL A 120 -45.30 -12.04 -5.43
C VAL A 120 -46.79 -11.76 -5.22
N GLY A 121 -47.37 -12.20 -4.11
CA GLY A 121 -48.76 -11.88 -3.75
C GLY A 121 -48.99 -10.37 -3.66
N LEU A 122 -48.11 -9.64 -2.97
CA LEU A 122 -48.16 -8.17 -2.90
C LEU A 122 -48.02 -7.50 -4.27
N LEU A 123 -47.16 -8.04 -5.15
CA LEU A 123 -47.02 -7.56 -6.52
C LEU A 123 -48.28 -7.81 -7.35
N ILE A 124 -48.93 -8.96 -7.17
CA ILE A 124 -50.20 -9.30 -7.83
C ILE A 124 -51.33 -8.40 -7.33
N ASP A 125 -51.42 -8.17 -6.02
CA ASP A 125 -52.42 -7.30 -5.42
C ASP A 125 -52.21 -5.82 -5.79
N ALA A 126 -50.97 -5.43 -6.07
CA ALA A 126 -50.62 -4.10 -6.57
C ALA A 126 -50.86 -3.95 -8.09
N LEU A 127 -51.16 -5.03 -8.83
CA LEU A 127 -51.54 -4.92 -10.23
C LEU A 127 -52.97 -4.34 -10.34
N PRO A 128 -53.20 -3.33 -11.19
CA PRO A 128 -54.53 -2.78 -11.39
C PRO A 128 -55.48 -3.87 -11.95
N PRO A 129 -56.77 -3.89 -11.53
CA PRO A 129 -57.70 -4.94 -11.90
C PRO A 129 -57.93 -4.97 -13.42
N ASN A 130 -57.37 -5.99 -14.08
CA ASN A 130 -57.60 -6.48 -15.43
C ASN A 130 -57.96 -5.45 -16.53
N TYR A 131 -57.06 -5.28 -17.50
CA TYR A 131 -57.48 -5.10 -18.89
C TYR A 131 -57.96 -6.45 -19.45
N LYS A 132 -59.21 -6.85 -19.13
CA LYS A 132 -59.97 -7.79 -19.97
C LYS A 132 -60.76 -6.97 -20.99
N LYS A 133 -60.38 -7.08 -22.26
CA LYS A 133 -61.29 -6.88 -23.40
C LYS A 133 -62.17 -8.11 -23.54
#